data_AF-A0A4P0YGI0-F1
#
_entry.id   AF-A0A4P0YGI0-F1
#
_cell.length_a   1.000
_cell.length_b   1.000
_cell.length_c   1.000
_cell.angle_alpha   90.00
_cell.angle_beta   90.00
_cell.angle_gamma   90.00
#
_symmetry.space_group_name_H-M   'P 1'
#
loop_
_entity.id
_entity.type
_entity.pdbx_description
1 polymer ?
#
loop_
_entity_poly.entity_id
_entity_poly.type
_entity_poly.pdbx_seq_one_letter_code
_entity_poly.pdbx_strand_id
1 'polypeptide(L)'
;MSTFLASATEPAAGQVWSAPNYLLLLSMAAQGFGWCILPSALVAEFAPQGGLVALDIPGWPRAISVDLLWNKKAPPGAAGSWLRQHLQRRER
;
A
#
# COMPACT_ATOMS: atom_id res chain seq x y z
N MET A 1 12.24 12.28 2.17
CA MET A 1 12.62 10.87 2.35
C MET A 1 11.70 10.07 1.44
N SER A 2 12.18 9.69 0.26
CA SER A 2 11.38 9.01 -0.78
C SER A 2 11.74 7.54 -0.75
N THR A 3 10.79 6.66 -0.43
CA THR A 3 11.02 5.22 -0.50
C THR A 3 10.83 4.79 -1.95
N PHE A 4 11.95 4.54 -2.61
CA PHE A 4 12.05 4.01 -3.96
C PHE A 4 11.32 2.66 -4.02
N LEU A 5 10.25 2.57 -4.83
CA LEU A 5 9.65 1.30 -5.22
C LEU A 5 10.36 0.82 -6.49
N ALA A 6 10.72 -0.45 -6.49
CA ALA A 6 11.45 -1.10 -7.57
C ALA A 6 10.92 -0.68 -8.94
N SER A 7 11.79 -0.10 -9.76
CA SER A 7 11.54 0.03 -11.19
C SER A 7 11.35 -1.37 -11.73
N ALA A 8 10.12 -1.73 -12.11
CA ALA A 8 9.90 -2.89 -12.94
C ALA A 8 10.84 -2.74 -14.15
N THR A 9 11.77 -3.68 -14.29
CA THR A 9 12.94 -3.56 -15.19
C THR A 9 12.58 -3.82 -16.66
N GLU A 10 11.29 -3.93 -16.99
CA GLU A 10 10.84 -4.00 -18.38
C GLU A 10 9.75 -2.95 -18.61
N PRO A 11 9.96 -1.98 -19.52
CA PRO A 11 8.87 -1.11 -19.94
C PRO A 11 7.79 -2.00 -20.57
N ALA A 12 6.58 -1.96 -20.03
CA ALA A 12 5.45 -2.61 -20.67
C ALA A 12 5.34 -2.09 -22.10
N ALA A 13 5.13 -2.98 -23.08
CA ALA A 13 4.95 -2.60 -24.47
C ALA A 13 3.62 -1.83 -24.62
N GLY A 14 3.66 -0.50 -24.41
CA GLY A 14 2.47 0.36 -24.45
C GLY A 14 2.61 1.65 -23.63
N GLN A 15 1.51 2.40 -23.55
CA GLN A 15 1.43 3.62 -22.74
C GLN A 15 1.38 3.26 -21.25
N VAL A 16 2.49 3.52 -20.55
CA VAL A 16 2.60 3.34 -19.10
C VAL A 16 2.35 4.64 -18.37
N TRP A 17 1.75 4.55 -17.20
CA TRP A 17 1.55 5.66 -16.28
C TRP A 17 2.24 5.36 -14.97
N SER A 18 2.84 6.38 -14.38
CA SER A 18 3.51 6.30 -13.08
C SER A 18 2.99 7.41 -12.18
N ALA A 19 2.99 7.13 -10.88
CA ALA A 19 2.57 8.07 -9.86
C ALA A 19 3.62 8.09 -8.74
N PRO A 20 3.84 9.25 -8.08
CA PRO A 20 4.81 9.36 -7.00
C PRO A 20 4.33 8.71 -5.68
N ASN A 21 3.05 8.31 -5.60
CA ASN A 21 2.48 7.62 -4.44
C ASN A 21 1.22 6.81 -4.84
N TYR A 22 0.82 5.88 -3.96
CA TYR A 22 -0.31 4.99 -4.20
C TYR A 22 -1.68 5.67 -4.24
N LEU A 23 -1.87 6.81 -3.57
CA LEU A 23 -3.16 7.52 -3.58
C LEU A 23 -3.45 8.15 -4.94
N LEU A 24 -2.42 8.71 -5.59
CA LEU A 24 -2.57 9.19 -6.95
C LEU A 24 -2.78 8.03 -7.92
N LEU A 25 -2.05 6.92 -7.73
CA LEU A 25 -2.22 5.71 -8.54
C LEU A 25 -3.66 5.15 -8.43
N LEU A 26 -4.23 5.14 -7.22
CA LEU A 26 -5.63 4.78 -6.97
C LEU A 26 -6.58 5.72 -7.71
N SER A 27 -6.36 7.03 -7.61
CA SER A 27 -7.19 8.05 -8.27
C SER A 27 -7.18 7.90 -9.78
N MET A 28 -6.02 7.59 -10.37
CA MET A 28 -5.88 7.36 -11.81
C MET A 28 -6.57 6.06 -12.23
N ALA A 29 -6.44 4.98 -11.47
CA ALA A 29 -7.15 3.74 -11.73
C ALA A 29 -8.67 3.94 -11.70
N ALA A 30 -9.18 4.64 -10.68
CA ALA A 30 -10.60 4.92 -10.52
C ALA A 30 -11.17 5.84 -11.62
N GLN A 31 -10.33 6.66 -12.25
CA GLN A 31 -10.69 7.50 -13.40
C GLN A 31 -10.56 6.76 -14.76
N GLY A 32 -10.15 5.50 -14.76
CA GLY A 32 -10.07 4.69 -15.99
C GLY A 32 -8.80 4.88 -16.81
N PHE A 33 -7.71 5.42 -16.23
CA PHE A 33 -6.42 5.54 -16.92
C PHE A 33 -5.76 4.17 -17.18
N GLY A 34 -6.25 3.09 -16.55
CA GLY A 34 -5.81 1.71 -16.79
C GLY A 34 -5.92 0.86 -15.52
N TRP A 35 -5.09 -0.18 -15.45
CA TRP A 35 -4.93 -1.04 -14.29
C TRP A 35 -3.58 -0.82 -13.62
N CYS A 36 -3.52 -1.06 -12.32
CA CYS A 36 -2.29 -0.94 -11.54
C CYS A 36 -2.30 -1.90 -10.35
N ILE A 37 -1.14 -2.07 -9.73
CA ILE A 37 -1.00 -2.83 -8.49
C ILE A 37 -1.20 -1.87 -7.32
N LEU A 38 -2.12 -2.22 -6.43
CA LEU A 38 -2.44 -1.42 -5.24
C LEU A 38 -2.46 -2.31 -3.99
N PRO A 39 -2.03 -1.80 -2.82
CA PRO A 39 -2.24 -2.49 -1.56
C PRO A 39 -3.74 -2.67 -1.27
N SER A 40 -4.17 -3.90 -0.98
CA SER A 40 -5.60 -4.21 -0.75
C SER A 40 -6.21 -3.41 0.40
N ALA A 41 -5.43 -3.14 1.45
CA ALA A 41 -5.86 -2.31 2.58
C ALA A 41 -6.18 -0.86 2.14
N LEU A 42 -5.36 -0.29 1.25
CA LEU A 42 -5.58 1.04 0.70
C LEU A 42 -6.85 1.09 -0.16
N VAL A 43 -7.11 0.06 -0.96
CA VAL A 43 -8.34 -0.05 -1.74
C VAL A 43 -9.55 -0.17 -0.81
N ALA A 44 -9.48 -1.02 0.21
CA ALA A 44 -10.58 -1.21 1.15
C ALA A 44 -10.96 0.06 1.93
N GLU A 45 -9.98 0.92 2.23
CA GLU A 45 -10.20 2.15 3.00
C GLU A 45 -10.60 3.34 2.14
N PHE A 46 -10.02 3.50 0.94
CA PHE A 46 -10.12 4.74 0.16
C PHE A 46 -10.79 4.60 -1.21
N ALA A 47 -11.03 3.37 -1.71
CA ALA A 47 -11.62 3.23 -3.03
C ALA A 47 -13.11 3.63 -3.04
N PRO A 48 -13.57 4.37 -4.05
CA PRO A 48 -14.99 4.58 -4.29
C PRO A 48 -15.69 3.23 -4.49
N GLN A 49 -16.87 3.06 -3.86
CA GLN A 49 -17.66 1.84 -4.01
C GLN A 49 -17.97 1.59 -5.49
N GLY A 50 -17.58 0.41 -5.99
CA GLY A 50 -17.83 0.00 -7.38
C GLY A 50 -16.88 0.61 -8.43
N GLY A 51 -15.86 1.38 -8.03
CA GLY A 51 -14.93 2.03 -8.98
C GLY A 51 -13.75 1.17 -9.43
N LEU A 52 -13.51 0.02 -8.78
CA LEU A 52 -12.36 -0.85 -9.05
C LEU A 52 -12.76 -2.32 -8.98
N VAL A 53 -12.18 -3.13 -9.85
CA VAL A 53 -12.34 -4.59 -9.88
C VAL A 53 -10.98 -5.23 -9.64
N ALA A 54 -10.91 -6.15 -8.67
CA ALA A 54 -9.72 -6.95 -8.44
C ALA A 54 -9.53 -7.96 -9.59
N LEU A 55 -8.35 -7.99 -10.18
CA LEU A 55 -8.00 -8.94 -11.23
C LEU A 55 -7.48 -10.24 -10.62
N ASP A 56 -7.94 -11.38 -11.14
CA ASP A 56 -7.47 -12.70 -10.74
C ASP A 56 -6.21 -13.06 -11.54
N ILE A 57 -5.05 -12.93 -10.90
CA ILE A 57 -3.73 -13.15 -11.51
C ILE A 57 -2.96 -14.15 -10.64
N PRO A 58 -2.40 -15.23 -11.21
CA PRO A 58 -1.60 -16.19 -10.46
C PRO A 58 -0.47 -15.51 -9.67
N GLY A 59 -0.37 -15.86 -8.39
CA GLY A 59 0.65 -15.30 -7.48
C GLY A 59 0.30 -13.91 -6.91
N TRP A 60 -0.95 -13.45 -7.08
CA TRP A 60 -1.51 -12.28 -6.43
C TRP A 60 -2.82 -12.65 -5.69
N PRO A 61 -3.19 -11.91 -4.62
CA PRO A 61 -2.45 -10.82 -3.97
C PRO A 61 -1.20 -11.31 -3.22
N ARG A 62 -0.19 -10.45 -3.12
CA ARG A 62 1.03 -10.74 -2.34
C ARG A 62 0.90 -10.20 -0.92
N ALA A 63 1.16 -11.04 0.07
CA ALA A 63 1.24 -10.61 1.45
C ALA A 63 2.49 -9.72 1.63
N ILE A 64 2.30 -8.55 2.22
CA ILE A 64 3.38 -7.64 2.62
C ILE A 64 3.35 -7.56 4.13
N SER A 65 4.43 -8.00 4.79
CA SER A 65 4.57 -7.89 6.24
C SER A 65 4.91 -6.46 6.62
N VAL A 66 4.26 -5.95 7.66
CA VAL A 66 4.55 -4.64 8.26
C VAL A 66 5.10 -4.90 9.65
N ASP A 67 6.29 -4.36 9.94
CA ASP A 67 6.95 -4.51 11.23
C ASP A 67 6.87 -3.21 12.04
N LEU A 68 6.53 -3.34 13.33
CA LEU A 68 6.59 -2.22 14.25
C LEU A 68 8.00 -2.09 14.86
N LEU A 69 8.65 -0.96 14.61
CA LEU A 69 9.99 -0.67 15.11
C LEU A 69 9.98 0.42 16.18
N TRP A 70 10.83 0.28 17.18
CA TRP A 70 11.05 1.31 18.20
C TRP A 70 12.51 1.33 18.67
N ASN A 71 12.91 2.47 19.24
CA ASN A 71 14.25 2.63 19.79
C ASN A 71 14.38 1.86 21.12
N LYS A 72 15.41 1.02 21.24
CA LYS A 72 15.70 0.26 22.47
C LYS A 72 16.28 1.12 23.59
N LYS A 73 17.05 2.17 23.25
CA LYS A 73 17.70 3.08 24.20
C LYS A 73 16.74 4.14 24.75
N ALA A 74 15.74 4.51 23.96
CA ALA A 74 14.68 5.43 24.32
C ALA A 74 13.32 4.75 24.10
N PRO A 75 12.89 3.88 25.04
CA PRO A 75 11.63 3.16 24.89
C PRO A 75 10.46 4.15 24.81
N PRO A 76 9.41 3.80 24.06
CA PRO A 76 8.23 4.65 23.97
C PRO A 76 7.61 4.86 25.36
N GLY A 77 7.34 6.11 25.74
CA GLY A 77 6.63 6.44 26.97
C GLY A 77 5.20 5.87 27.00
N ALA A 78 4.39 6.23 27.99
CA ALA A 78 3.04 5.68 28.17
C ALA A 78 2.18 5.74 26.88
N ALA A 79 2.18 6.88 26.18
CA ALA A 79 1.45 7.05 24.92
C ALA A 79 1.97 6.13 23.80
N GLY A 80 3.30 6.02 23.63
CA GLY A 80 3.87 5.17 22.59
C GLY A 80 3.71 3.66 22.89
N SER A 81 3.77 3.29 24.17
CA SER A 81 3.49 1.92 24.62
C SER A 81 2.02 1.54 24.38
N TRP A 82 1.10 2.48 24.62
CA TRP A 82 -0.32 2.31 24.26
C TRP A 82 -0.51 2.17 22.75
N LEU A 83 0.12 3.03 21.94
CA LEU A 83 0.02 2.97 20.48
C LEU A 83 0.54 1.62 19.93
N ARG A 84 1.66 1.13 20.46
CA ARG A 84 2.18 -0.21 20.13
C ARG A 84 1.14 -1.29 20.40
N GLN A 85 0.55 -1.31 21.60
CA GLN A 85 -0.47 -2.31 21.95
C GLN A 85 -1.75 -2.16 21.13
N HIS A 86 -2.10 -0.94 20.73
CA HIS A 86 -3.25 -0.69 19.87
C HIS A 86 -3.02 -1.24 18.46
N LEU A 87 -1.86 -0.96 17.86
CA LEU A 87 -1.51 -1.45 16.52
C LEU A 87 -1.36 -2.97 16.49
N GLN A 88 -0.70 -3.58 17.49
CA GLN A 88 -0.57 -5.04 17.61
C GLN A 88 -1.90 -5.78 17.79
N ARG A 89 -2.95 -5.09 18.26
CA ARG A 89 -4.30 -5.68 18.36
C ARG A 89 -5.07 -5.61 17.05
N ARG A 90 -4.77 -4.65 16.16
CA ARG A 90 -5.44 -4.51 14.86
C ARG A 90 -4.90 -5.48 13.81
N GLU A 91 -3.74 -6.08 14.06
CA GLU A 91 -3.11 -7.07 13.18
C GLU A 91 -3.45 -8.54 13.54
N ARG A 92 -4.32 -8.78 14.54
CA ARG A 92 -4.90 -10.10 14.83
C ARG A 92 -6.32 -10.19 14.31
#